data_AF-A0A1Q1G3U8-F1
#
_entry.id   AF-A0A1Q1G3U8-F1
#
_cell.length_a   1.000
_cell.length_b   1.000
_cell.length_c   1.000
_cell.angle_alpha   90.00
_cell.angle_beta   90.00
_cell.angle_gamma   90.00
#
_symmetry.space_group_name_H-M   'P 1'
#
loop_
_entity.id
_entity.type
_entity.pdbx_description
1 polymer ?
#
loop_
_entity_poly.entity_id
_entity_poly.type
_entity_poly.pdbx_seq_one_letter_code
_entity_poly.pdbx_strand_id
1 'polypeptide(L)'
;MYKYRVYNKYSTKISQIENEQKECIGYIRKFYKNVLERVVDYVGNANLINRFEVLNSNQEVVFRAKRGNPFRWKKYHVEYYYKDETFEFEMIQKDFLKVTNITEFSFNGKNYSMEQTFGAWAELIDKESGKTIAKWKIKFVSPFYGNLEVLDEEYEEYRLFLLGIFHAYFYGK
;
A
#
# COMPACT_ATOMS: atom_id res chain seq x y z
N MET A 1 -10.60 -11.06 -6.53
CA MET A 1 -10.00 -9.74 -6.86
C MET A 1 -10.59 -8.62 -6.00
N TYR A 2 -9.78 -7.63 -5.62
CA TYR A 2 -10.16 -6.45 -4.84
C TYR A 2 -9.86 -5.16 -5.59
N LYS A 3 -10.74 -4.17 -5.49
CA LYS A 3 -10.63 -2.92 -6.24
C LYS A 3 -10.93 -1.71 -5.37
N TYR A 4 -10.20 -0.62 -5.59
CA TYR A 4 -10.45 0.66 -4.93
C TYR A 4 -10.05 1.83 -5.83
N ARG A 5 -10.69 2.98 -5.62
CA ARG A 5 -10.37 4.21 -6.32
C ARG A 5 -9.12 4.85 -5.75
N VAL A 6 -8.21 5.23 -6.64
CA VAL A 6 -7.00 5.98 -6.29
C VAL A 6 -7.26 7.45 -6.57
N TYR A 7 -7.26 8.26 -5.52
CA TYR A 7 -7.38 9.72 -5.64
C TYR A 7 -6.00 10.37 -5.74
N ASN A 8 -5.94 11.59 -6.30
CA ASN A 8 -4.70 12.37 -6.35
C ASN A 8 -4.04 12.55 -4.97
N LYS A 9 -2.73 12.80 -4.95
CA LYS A 9 -1.91 12.92 -3.73
C LYS A 9 -2.34 13.98 -2.69
N TYR A 10 -3.19 14.94 -3.06
CA TYR A 10 -3.73 15.94 -2.13
C TYR A 10 -5.03 15.47 -1.45
N SER A 11 -5.71 14.49 -2.04
CA SER A 11 -7.03 14.05 -1.60
C SER A 11 -6.95 13.23 -0.31
N THR A 12 -7.78 13.62 0.66
CA THR A 12 -8.07 12.84 1.86
C THR A 12 -9.42 12.12 1.76
N LYS A 13 -10.02 12.08 0.56
CA LYS A 13 -11.27 11.33 0.34
C LYS A 13 -11.04 9.85 0.61
N ILE A 14 -12.00 9.26 1.32
CA ILE A 14 -12.03 7.82 1.57
C ILE A 14 -12.43 7.09 0.28
N SER A 15 -11.71 6.03 -0.04
CA SER A 15 -12.11 5.08 -1.09
C SER A 15 -12.60 3.80 -0.43
N GLN A 16 -13.74 3.30 -0.88
CA GLN A 16 -14.17 1.93 -0.61
C GLN A 16 -13.26 0.94 -1.31
N ILE A 17 -13.04 -0.19 -0.65
CA ILE A 17 -12.39 -1.39 -1.18
C ILE A 17 -13.51 -2.41 -1.40
N GLU A 18 -13.69 -2.82 -2.64
CA GLU A 18 -14.74 -3.73 -3.09
C GLU A 18 -14.15 -5.07 -3.51
N ASN A 19 -14.86 -6.16 -3.23
CA ASN A 19 -14.59 -7.47 -3.86
C ASN A 19 -15.27 -7.58 -5.23
N GLU A 20 -15.22 -8.76 -5.85
CA GLU A 20 -15.83 -9.03 -7.16
C GLU A 20 -17.36 -8.90 -7.15
N GLN A 21 -17.98 -9.22 -6.02
CA GLN A 21 -19.42 -9.12 -5.77
C GLN A 21 -19.86 -7.67 -5.48
N LYS A 22 -18.94 -6.70 -5.51
CA LYS A 22 -19.15 -5.28 -5.14
C LYS A 22 -19.51 -5.08 -3.67
N GLU A 23 -19.18 -6.04 -2.81
CA GLU A 23 -19.31 -5.89 -1.38
C GLU A 23 -18.14 -5.06 -0.83
N CYS A 24 -18.45 -4.12 0.05
CA CYS A 24 -17.42 -3.32 0.71
C CYS A 24 -16.74 -4.13 1.81
N ILE A 25 -15.45 -4.42 1.63
CA ILE A 25 -14.64 -5.16 2.60
C ILE A 25 -13.77 -4.26 3.48
N GLY A 26 -13.73 -2.96 3.18
CA GLY A 26 -12.91 -1.99 3.89
C GLY A 26 -12.76 -0.69 3.13
N TYR A 27 -11.83 0.14 3.62
CA TYR A 27 -11.62 1.49 3.12
C TYR A 27 -10.14 1.85 3.10
N ILE A 28 -9.75 2.79 2.25
CA ILE A 28 -8.40 3.36 2.23
C ILE A 28 -8.47 4.88 2.09
N ARG A 29 -7.62 5.59 2.85
CA ARG A 29 -7.52 7.06 2.77
C ARG A 29 -6.14 7.59 3.14
N LYS A 30 -5.75 8.70 2.52
CA LYS A 30 -4.67 9.56 3.01
C LYS A 30 -5.16 10.32 4.25
N PHE A 31 -4.32 10.46 5.27
CA PHE A 31 -4.66 11.22 6.47
C PHE A 31 -3.49 12.06 7.01
N TYR A 32 -3.83 13.16 7.65
CA TYR A 32 -2.90 14.03 8.39
C TYR A 32 -3.26 13.98 9.87
N LYS A 33 -2.27 14.10 10.77
CA LYS A 33 -2.52 14.15 12.22
C LYS A 33 -3.27 15.41 12.62
N ASN A 34 -3.06 16.50 11.89
CA ASN A 34 -3.67 17.79 12.15
C ASN A 34 -3.69 18.66 10.88
N VAL A 35 -4.36 19.81 10.96
CA VAL A 35 -4.46 20.77 9.85
C VAL A 35 -3.09 21.35 9.46
N LEU A 36 -2.18 21.52 10.42
CA LEU A 36 -0.85 22.08 10.15
C LEU A 36 -0.02 21.17 9.23
N GLU A 37 -0.04 19.86 9.45
CA GLU A 37 0.60 18.88 8.56
C GLU A 37 0.06 19.01 7.12
N ARG A 38 -1.25 19.22 6.96
CA ARG A 38 -1.86 19.40 5.63
C ARG A 38 -1.35 20.66 4.93
N VAL A 39 -1.18 21.77 5.66
CA VAL A 39 -0.65 23.02 5.12
C VAL A 39 0.82 22.86 4.72
N VAL A 40 1.64 22.25 5.58
CA VAL A 40 3.06 21.98 5.30
C VAL A 40 3.20 21.10 4.06
N ASP A 41 2.41 20.03 3.96
CA ASP A 41 2.45 19.15 2.80
C ASP A 41 1.98 19.88 1.53
N TYR A 42 0.98 20.75 1.61
CA TYR A 42 0.53 21.56 0.49
C TYR A 42 1.63 22.49 -0.05
N VAL A 43 2.34 23.21 0.83
CA VAL A 43 3.50 24.04 0.44
C VAL A 43 4.60 23.19 -0.20
N GLY A 44 4.77 21.95 0.27
CA GLY A 44 5.66 20.95 -0.30
C GLY A 44 5.13 20.23 -1.54
N ASN A 45 4.07 20.73 -2.20
CA ASN A 45 3.42 20.10 -3.36
C ASN A 45 2.99 18.64 -3.10
N ALA A 46 2.52 18.33 -1.90
CA ALA A 46 2.11 17.01 -1.43
C ALA A 46 3.20 15.91 -1.44
N ASN A 47 4.47 16.31 -1.39
CA ASN A 47 5.61 15.38 -1.42
C ASN A 47 6.28 15.19 -0.04
N LEU A 48 5.88 15.95 0.99
CA LEU A 48 6.56 15.97 2.29
C LEU A 48 5.95 14.98 3.27
N ILE A 49 4.62 14.84 3.24
CA ILE A 49 3.86 13.98 4.15
C ILE A 49 3.01 13.04 3.31
N ASN A 50 3.48 11.79 3.19
CA ASN A 50 2.68 10.73 2.63
C ASN A 50 2.35 9.70 3.71
N ARG A 51 1.10 9.74 4.18
CA ARG A 51 0.57 8.86 5.21
C ARG A 51 -0.84 8.44 4.85
N PHE A 52 -1.10 7.15 4.91
CA PHE A 52 -2.42 6.60 4.64
C PHE A 52 -2.71 5.45 5.59
N GLU A 53 -3.99 5.12 5.68
CA GLU A 53 -4.47 4.01 6.47
C GLU A 53 -5.49 3.20 5.67
N VAL A 54 -5.55 1.90 5.99
CA VAL A 54 -6.60 1.00 5.55
C VAL A 54 -7.45 0.67 6.77
N LEU A 55 -8.76 0.73 6.58
CA LEU A 55 -9.75 0.39 7.58
C LEU A 55 -10.51 -0.85 7.14
N ASN A 56 -10.93 -1.69 8.09
CA ASN A 56 -11.85 -2.79 7.82
C ASN A 56 -13.29 -2.29 7.58
N SER A 57 -14.23 -3.21 7.37
CA SER A 57 -15.66 -2.90 7.18
C SER A 57 -16.29 -2.16 8.37
N ASN A 58 -15.77 -2.38 9.59
CA ASN A 58 -16.19 -1.71 10.82
C ASN A 58 -15.54 -0.33 11.03
N GLN A 59 -14.74 0.14 10.06
CA GLN A 59 -13.95 1.38 10.14
C GLN A 59 -12.87 1.38 11.24
N GLU A 60 -12.42 0.20 11.64
CA GLU A 60 -11.25 0.05 12.51
C GLU A 60 -9.99 0.05 11.65
N VAL A 61 -8.95 0.74 12.12
CA VAL A 61 -7.68 0.82 11.40
C VAL A 61 -6.96 -0.52 11.48
N VAL A 62 -6.72 -1.14 10.33
CA VAL A 62 -5.98 -2.42 10.24
C VAL A 62 -4.58 -2.24 9.67
N PHE A 63 -4.31 -1.11 9.01
CA PHE A 63 -2.99 -0.85 8.41
C PHE A 63 -2.71 0.64 8.39
N ARG A 64 -1.46 1.01 8.67
CA ARG A 64 -0.92 2.35 8.42
C ARG A 64 0.41 2.25 7.71
N ALA A 65 0.64 3.17 6.79
CA ALA A 65 1.98 3.41 6.31
C ALA A 65 2.28 4.90 6.27
N LYS A 66 3.52 5.22 6.63
CA LYS A 66 4.06 6.56 6.62
C LYS A 66 5.39 6.54 5.88
N ARG A 67 5.51 7.39 4.86
CA ARG A 67 6.80 7.65 4.23
C ARG A 67 7.75 8.29 5.24
N GLY A 68 8.97 7.77 5.29
CA GLY A 68 10.10 8.35 6.00
C GLY A 68 10.57 9.65 5.35
N ASN A 69 11.83 10.01 5.57
CA ASN A 69 12.38 11.26 5.05
C ASN A 69 12.22 11.36 3.51
N PRO A 70 11.51 12.38 2.98
CA PRO A 70 11.25 12.50 1.54
C PRO A 70 12.51 12.77 0.71
N PHE A 71 13.59 13.25 1.34
CA PHE A 71 14.87 13.58 0.72
C PHE A 71 15.91 12.45 0.76
N ARG A 72 15.59 11.30 1.37
CA ARG A 72 16.44 10.10 1.40
C ARG A 72 15.79 8.95 0.62
N TRP A 73 16.46 7.79 0.61
CA TRP A 73 15.91 6.53 0.11
C TRP A 73 14.46 6.33 0.54
N LYS A 74 13.61 5.88 -0.39
CA LYS A 74 12.21 5.64 -0.11
C LYS A 74 12.07 4.52 0.88
N LYS A 75 11.74 4.93 2.08
CA LYS A 75 11.52 4.10 3.25
C LYS A 75 10.10 4.35 3.73
N TYR A 76 9.33 3.31 3.94
CA TYR A 76 8.01 3.41 4.56
C TYR A 76 8.02 2.66 5.88
N HIS A 77 7.57 3.33 6.92
CA HIS A 77 7.25 2.69 8.19
C HIS A 77 5.81 2.16 8.08
N VAL A 78 5.64 0.88 8.32
CA VAL A 78 4.36 0.19 8.23
C VAL A 78 3.98 -0.32 9.61
N GLU A 79 2.72 -0.11 9.97
CA GLU A 79 2.06 -0.72 11.13
C GLU A 79 0.90 -1.57 10.59
N TYR A 80 0.85 -2.83 10.96
CA TYR A 80 -0.25 -3.74 10.64
C TYR A 80 -0.88 -4.23 11.95
N TYR A 81 -2.19 -4.03 12.08
CA TYR A 81 -2.97 -4.40 13.25
C TYR A 81 -3.83 -5.61 12.88
N TYR A 82 -3.56 -6.74 13.51
CA TYR A 82 -4.23 -8.00 13.20
C TYR A 82 -4.52 -8.76 14.48
N LYS A 83 -5.82 -8.97 14.75
CA LYS A 83 -6.29 -9.51 16.03
C LYS A 83 -5.72 -8.66 17.17
N ASP A 84 -5.07 -9.28 18.15
CA ASP A 84 -4.47 -8.61 19.31
C ASP A 84 -2.97 -8.29 19.10
N GLU A 85 -2.45 -8.43 17.88
CA GLU A 85 -1.04 -8.24 17.55
C GLU A 85 -0.82 -7.01 16.66
N THR A 86 0.32 -6.35 16.86
CA THR A 86 0.78 -5.24 16.03
C THR A 86 2.14 -5.60 15.43
N PHE A 87 2.24 -5.51 14.11
CA PHE A 87 3.47 -5.77 13.37
C PHE A 87 4.01 -4.46 12.83
N GLU A 88 5.29 -4.20 13.08
CA GLU A 88 6.00 -3.03 12.58
C GLU A 88 7.18 -3.45 11.72
N PHE A 89 7.27 -2.90 10.51
CA PHE A 89 8.40 -3.15 9.62
C PHE A 89 8.63 -1.99 8.66
N GLU A 90 9.76 -2.06 7.97
CA GLU A 90 10.21 -1.04 7.04
C GLU A 90 10.24 -1.60 5.62
N MET A 91 9.57 -0.91 4.70
CA MET A 91 9.70 -1.19 3.28
C MET A 91 10.78 -0.30 2.70
N ILE A 92 11.85 -0.90 2.18
CA ILE A 92 13.01 -0.19 1.64
C ILE A 92 13.09 -0.43 0.14
N GLN A 93 12.99 0.65 -0.64
CA GLN A 93 13.19 0.60 -2.09
C GLN A 93 14.69 0.67 -2.40
N LYS A 94 15.28 -0.44 -2.88
CA LYS A 94 16.73 -0.58 -3.07
C LYS A 94 17.28 -0.06 -4.39
N ASP A 95 16.50 -0.07 -5.47
CA ASP A 95 16.99 0.28 -6.82
C ASP A 95 16.07 1.32 -7.48
N PHE A 96 16.50 2.58 -7.54
CA PHE A 96 15.84 3.65 -8.31
C PHE A 96 16.42 3.81 -9.74
N LEU A 97 17.61 3.26 -9.98
CA LEU A 97 18.34 3.39 -11.26
C LEU A 97 18.02 2.29 -12.28
N LYS A 98 17.41 1.17 -11.85
CA LYS A 98 16.96 0.10 -12.75
C LYS A 98 15.52 0.32 -13.17
N VAL A 99 15.16 -0.22 -14.34
CA VAL A 99 13.78 -0.22 -14.87
C VAL A 99 12.79 -0.89 -13.91
N THR A 100 13.27 -1.88 -13.14
CA THR A 100 12.50 -2.59 -12.13
C THR A 100 12.73 -1.97 -10.76
N ASN A 101 11.66 -1.47 -10.16
CA ASN A 101 11.71 -1.05 -8.75
C ASN A 101 11.52 -2.31 -7.89
N ILE A 102 12.44 -2.56 -6.94
CA ILE A 102 12.35 -3.66 -5.98
C ILE A 102 12.23 -3.09 -4.57
N THR A 103 11.26 -3.61 -3.81
CA THR A 103 11.11 -3.36 -2.36
C THR A 103 11.12 -4.67 -1.61
N GLU A 104 11.79 -4.70 -0.47
CA GLU A 104 11.85 -5.89 0.39
C GLU A 104 11.33 -5.55 1.79
N PHE A 105 10.72 -6.54 2.43
CA PHE A 105 10.32 -6.49 3.84
C PHE A 105 10.19 -7.91 4.40
N SER A 106 10.15 -8.01 5.73
CA SER A 106 9.92 -9.27 6.44
C SER A 106 8.60 -9.20 7.19
N PHE A 107 7.80 -10.26 7.11
CA PHE A 107 6.51 -10.38 7.78
C PHE A 107 6.27 -11.85 8.17
N ASN A 108 5.76 -12.09 9.37
CA ASN A 108 5.46 -13.43 9.88
C ASN A 108 6.62 -14.46 9.71
N GLY A 109 7.85 -14.03 10.01
CA GLY A 109 9.05 -14.89 9.89
C GLY A 109 9.53 -15.16 8.47
N LYS A 110 8.88 -14.62 7.44
CA LYS A 110 9.23 -14.77 6.03
C LYS A 110 9.74 -13.47 5.41
N ASN A 111 10.52 -13.59 4.35
CA ASN A 111 11.02 -12.45 3.59
C ASN A 111 10.29 -12.33 2.25
N TYR A 112 9.88 -11.12 1.91
CA TYR A 112 9.17 -10.84 0.68
C TYR A 112 9.92 -9.83 -0.17
N SER A 113 9.83 -10.01 -1.50
CA SER A 113 10.18 -8.99 -2.47
C SER A 113 8.94 -8.55 -3.23
N MET A 114 8.90 -7.27 -3.56
CA MET A 114 7.89 -6.69 -4.43
C MET A 114 8.55 -6.05 -5.62
N GLU A 115 8.10 -6.47 -6.80
CA GLU A 115 8.70 -6.09 -8.07
C GLU A 115 7.63 -5.50 -8.99
N GLN A 116 8.01 -4.47 -9.75
CA GLN A 116 7.17 -3.97 -10.84
C GLN A 116 8.00 -3.51 -12.01
N THR A 117 7.65 -4.04 -13.17
CA THR A 117 7.98 -3.49 -14.48
C THR A 117 6.87 -2.51 -14.91
N PHE A 118 7.25 -1.36 -15.47
CA PHE A 118 6.28 -0.33 -15.89
C PHE A 118 5.19 -0.89 -16.81
N GLY A 119 3.91 -0.64 -16.49
CA GLY A 119 2.74 -1.13 -17.25
C GLY A 119 2.33 -2.57 -16.97
N ALA A 120 3.18 -3.36 -16.31
CA ALA A 120 2.90 -4.73 -15.88
C ALA A 120 2.17 -4.75 -14.53
N TRP A 121 1.74 -5.95 -14.13
CA TRP A 121 1.34 -6.20 -12.76
C TRP A 121 2.57 -6.12 -11.86
N ALA A 122 2.40 -5.51 -10.71
CA ALA A 122 3.33 -5.66 -9.62
C ALA A 122 3.08 -6.99 -8.92
N GLU A 123 4.14 -7.62 -8.44
CA GLU A 123 4.06 -8.95 -7.84
C GLU A 123 4.72 -8.92 -6.47
N LEU A 124 4.09 -9.57 -5.50
CA LEU A 124 4.66 -9.86 -4.19
C LEU A 124 5.09 -11.32 -4.17
N ILE A 125 6.37 -11.57 -3.88
CA ILE A 125 7.01 -12.87 -3.98
C ILE A 125 7.54 -13.27 -2.60
N ASP A 126 7.19 -14.46 -2.13
CA ASP A 126 7.84 -15.11 -0.99
C ASP A 126 9.24 -15.57 -1.43
N LYS A 127 10.29 -15.01 -0.81
CA LYS A 127 11.67 -15.26 -1.23
C LYS A 127 12.17 -16.65 -0.87
N GLU A 128 11.57 -17.32 0.10
CA GLU A 128 11.96 -18.68 0.48
C GLU A 128 11.38 -19.70 -0.49
N SER A 129 10.10 -19.57 -0.87
CA SER A 129 9.44 -20.51 -1.78
C SER A 129 9.52 -20.12 -3.26
N GLY A 130 9.79 -18.85 -3.57
CA GLY A 130 9.71 -18.28 -4.92
C GLY A 130 8.28 -18.11 -5.44
N LYS A 131 7.26 -18.36 -4.62
CA LYS A 131 5.85 -18.29 -5.01
C LYS A 131 5.37 -16.83 -5.05
N THR A 132 4.63 -16.46 -6.08
CA THR A 132 3.89 -15.19 -6.10
C THR A 132 2.65 -15.30 -5.23
N ILE A 133 2.58 -14.44 -4.21
CA ILE A 133 1.51 -14.43 -3.21
C ILE A 133 0.34 -13.57 -3.66
N ALA A 134 0.64 -12.42 -4.24
CA ALA A 134 -0.36 -11.48 -4.70
C ALA A 134 0.17 -10.61 -5.84
N LYS A 135 -0.75 -10.06 -6.63
CA LYS A 135 -0.45 -9.14 -7.72
C LYS A 135 -1.28 -7.88 -7.62
N TRP A 136 -0.72 -6.75 -8.02
CA TRP A 136 -1.42 -5.47 -8.02
C TRP A 136 -1.20 -4.67 -9.30
N LYS A 137 -2.24 -4.00 -9.79
CA LYS A 137 -2.15 -3.12 -10.95
C LYS A 137 -3.06 -1.91 -10.84
N ILE A 138 -2.52 -0.75 -11.23
CA ILE A 138 -3.31 0.45 -11.46
C ILE A 138 -3.75 0.53 -12.92
N LYS A 139 -5.04 0.80 -13.13
CA LYS A 139 -5.56 1.17 -14.45
C LYS A 139 -5.36 2.67 -14.66
N PHE A 140 -4.52 3.05 -15.62
CA PHE A 140 -4.20 4.45 -15.95
C PHE A 140 -5.28 5.15 -16.80
N VAL A 141 -6.55 4.78 -16.62
CA VAL A 141 -7.71 5.45 -17.25
C VAL A 141 -8.49 6.12 -16.13
N SER A 142 -8.76 7.42 -16.24
CA SER A 142 -9.52 8.15 -15.23
C SER A 142 -10.99 7.71 -15.22
N PRO A 143 -11.61 7.43 -14.05
CA PRO A 143 -11.01 7.46 -12.71
C PRO A 143 -10.06 6.28 -12.45
N PHE A 144 -8.91 6.55 -11.83
CA PHE A 144 -7.88 5.55 -11.56
C PHE A 144 -8.33 4.54 -10.50
N TYR A 145 -8.09 3.26 -10.77
CA TYR A 145 -8.37 2.17 -9.83
C TYR A 145 -7.14 1.28 -9.62
N GLY A 146 -6.84 1.01 -8.35
CA GLY A 146 -5.94 -0.06 -7.95
C GLY A 146 -6.72 -1.37 -7.89
N ASN A 147 -6.14 -2.45 -8.40
CA ASN A 147 -6.72 -3.78 -8.39
C ASN A 147 -5.70 -4.73 -7.77
N LEU A 148 -6.12 -5.46 -6.75
CA LEU A 148 -5.34 -6.48 -6.06
C LEU A 148 -5.92 -7.85 -6.40
N GLU A 149 -5.06 -8.80 -6.69
CA GLU A 149 -5.38 -10.21 -6.83
C GLU A 149 -4.53 -10.98 -5.82
N VAL A 150 -5.17 -11.70 -4.90
CA VAL A 150 -4.50 -12.61 -3.98
C VAL A 150 -4.48 -13.97 -4.67
N LEU A 151 -3.29 -14.53 -4.86
CA LEU A 151 -3.07 -15.78 -5.59
C LEU A 151 -2.87 -16.98 -4.66
N ASP A 152 -2.44 -16.70 -3.42
CA ASP A 152 -2.26 -17.70 -2.39
C ASP A 152 -3.41 -17.60 -1.38
N GLU A 153 -4.24 -18.64 -1.30
CA GLU A 153 -5.45 -18.65 -0.44
C GLU A 153 -5.12 -18.45 1.05
N GLU A 154 -3.94 -18.90 1.50
CA GLU A 154 -3.45 -18.65 2.86
C GLU A 154 -3.34 -17.15 3.18
N TYR A 155 -3.21 -16.30 2.14
CA TYR A 155 -3.06 -14.87 2.30
C TYR A 155 -4.36 -14.07 2.16
N GLU A 156 -5.49 -14.74 1.95
CA GLU A 156 -6.76 -14.08 1.72
C GLU A 156 -7.27 -13.32 2.96
N GLU A 157 -6.93 -13.80 4.15
CA GLU A 157 -7.19 -13.10 5.40
C GLU A 157 -6.37 -11.81 5.54
N TYR A 158 -5.20 -11.73 4.88
CA TYR A 158 -4.31 -10.56 4.87
C TYR A 158 -4.57 -9.62 3.67
N ARG A 159 -5.66 -9.79 2.93
CA ARG A 159 -5.98 -8.97 1.74
C ARG A 159 -5.89 -7.45 1.94
N LEU A 160 -6.35 -6.92 3.09
CA LEU A 160 -6.30 -5.49 3.39
C LEU A 160 -4.87 -5.02 3.66
N PHE A 161 -4.06 -5.87 4.29
CA PHE A 161 -2.63 -5.65 4.49
C PHE A 161 -1.88 -5.62 3.16
N LEU A 162 -2.10 -6.62 2.31
CA LEU A 162 -1.52 -6.69 0.96
C LEU A 162 -1.86 -5.44 0.14
N LEU A 163 -3.13 -5.02 0.17
CA LEU A 163 -3.58 -3.80 -0.49
C LEU A 163 -2.85 -2.56 0.04
N GLY A 164 -2.71 -2.45 1.36
CA GLY A 164 -1.97 -1.36 2.01
C GLY A 164 -0.50 -1.30 1.60
N ILE A 165 0.19 -2.45 1.59
CA ILE A 165 1.57 -2.57 1.15
C ILE A 165 1.75 -2.11 -0.31
N PHE A 166 0.93 -2.63 -1.22
CA PHE A 166 0.99 -2.24 -2.62
C PHE A 166 0.67 -0.75 -2.82
N HIS A 167 -0.31 -0.22 -2.08
CA HIS A 167 -0.64 1.21 -2.13
C HIS A 167 0.53 2.10 -1.66
N ALA A 168 1.18 1.76 -0.54
CA ALA A 168 2.35 2.50 -0.05
C ALA A 168 3.44 2.54 -1.09
N TYR A 169 3.72 1.39 -1.69
CA TYR A 169 4.82 1.28 -2.61
C TYR A 169 4.59 2.10 -3.89
N PHE A 170 3.41 1.98 -4.51
CA PHE A 170 3.15 2.62 -5.81
C PHE A 170 2.61 4.03 -5.72
N TYR A 171 1.84 4.34 -4.68
CA TYR A 171 1.13 5.61 -4.55
C TYR A 171 1.71 6.52 -3.45
N GLY A 172 2.71 6.05 -2.71
CA GLY A 172 3.45 6.83 -1.71
C GLY A 172 4.37 7.94 -2.28
N LYS A 173 4.34 8.19 -3.60
CA LYS A 173 5.21 9.16 -4.29
C LYS A 173 4.89 10.62 -3.99
#